data_AF-A0A4S4C7B6-F1
#
_entry.id   AF-A0A4S4C7B6-F1
#
_cell.length_a   1.000
_cell.length_b   1.000
_cell.length_c   1.000
_cell.angle_alpha   90.00
_cell.angle_beta   90.00
_cell.angle_gamma   90.00
#
_symmetry.space_group_name_H-M   'P 1'
#
loop_
_entity.id
_entity.type
_entity.pdbx_description
1 polymer ?
#
loop_
_entity_poly.entity_id
_entity_poly.type
_entity_poly.pdbx_seq_one_letter_code
_entity_poly.pdbx_strand_id
1 'polypeptide(L)'
;MKKKRIRKIINWVLIVCVLGAAGGAGYWYYTKDDTVAAAQTFQQSRVTKGTITNGVSGSGSVAVSETEDAIVSEAGTVSTVTVEEGDVVKKGDVLATFEGEDVTLSLNKAKLSLQQQEMTLEQAQTKWKNLKISGGSEEEIASAEMSIKSAQLNIEQTKLEIQDYQEKAEAPDPIVAPIDGTVTNVDIKAGDDVSARLTAFTLVNYDKLEVTISADELDITKLKVGQEADVSIEALSGQEITGTVTEISKNGSSSNGVATFPVIVTLNDIENVLPGMSADITIIIEQKTDALIVSVDAVESIGGKYFVRVPNDGTSSTTGTGSGAASGGAASGGTASEGSGEAAPSGAPADGAMPSGAPEGYDPENMPEGFDPSQMANGGQDGQSGASGQSGQSGSRGQGGYGGFGGGQGGGRQGGMTGTSNQSSSSEFTMQEITVGITTDSQVEVLTGLSEGDTVLIPVIVSTSTTTTQMGGMMGGMGGMGGDFGGGGNFGGGGGFSGGGGGGGTTRASFGGGGGR
;
A
#
# COMPACT_ATOMS: atom_id res chain seq x y z
N MET A 1 106.02 14.00 7.46
CA MET A 1 104.62 14.45 7.27
C MET A 1 103.55 13.34 7.02
N LYS A 2 103.88 12.04 6.95
CA LYS A 2 102.91 11.00 6.51
C LYS A 2 101.81 10.61 7.53
N LYS A 3 102.05 10.62 8.85
CA LYS A 3 101.06 10.17 9.87
C LYS A 3 99.79 11.03 9.98
N LYS A 4 99.81 12.33 9.65
CA LYS A 4 98.63 13.21 9.75
C LYS A 4 97.58 13.00 8.64
N ARG A 5 97.95 12.43 7.48
CA ARG A 5 96.99 12.17 6.38
C ARG A 5 96.17 10.89 6.60
N ILE A 6 96.78 9.85 7.17
CA ILE A 6 96.12 8.55 7.45
C ILE A 6 94.94 8.72 8.43
N ARG A 7 95.11 9.49 9.52
CA ARG A 7 94.00 9.79 10.46
C ARG A 7 92.80 10.50 9.80
N LYS A 8 93.03 11.35 8.78
CA LYS A 8 91.92 12.00 8.07
C LYS A 8 91.14 11.03 7.18
N ILE A 9 91.83 10.06 6.56
CA ILE A 9 91.19 9.03 5.73
C ILE A 9 90.36 8.07 6.61
N ILE A 10 90.90 7.63 7.74
CA ILE A 10 90.17 6.75 8.69
C ILE A 10 88.89 7.42 9.20
N ASN A 11 88.95 8.71 9.56
CA ASN A 11 87.74 9.44 9.99
C ASN A 11 86.70 9.57 8.86
N TRP A 12 87.12 9.77 7.60
CA TRP A 12 86.20 9.81 6.46
C TRP A 12 85.55 8.45 6.17
N VAL A 13 86.30 7.36 6.25
CA VAL A 13 85.76 6.00 6.08
C VAL A 13 84.73 5.68 7.18
N LEU A 14 85.00 6.06 8.44
CA LEU A 14 84.04 5.91 9.54
C LEU A 14 82.73 6.69 9.30
N ILE A 15 82.80 7.93 8.84
CA ILE A 15 81.61 8.75 8.54
C ILE A 15 80.78 8.11 7.42
N VAL A 16 81.42 7.60 6.35
CA VAL A 16 80.72 6.91 5.26
C VAL A 16 80.07 5.60 5.73
N CYS A 17 80.72 4.83 6.61
CA CYS A 17 80.11 3.63 7.19
C CYS A 17 78.90 3.96 8.08
N VAL A 18 78.95 5.03 8.88
CA VAL A 18 77.82 5.47 9.72
C VAL A 18 76.65 5.97 8.86
N LEU A 19 76.91 6.73 7.79
CA LEU A 19 75.86 7.17 6.86
C LEU A 19 75.26 6.00 6.07
N GLY A 20 76.07 5.01 5.68
CA GLY A 20 75.58 3.77 5.06
C GLY A 20 74.71 2.94 6.01
N ALA A 21 75.09 2.83 7.28
CA ALA A 21 74.29 2.15 8.29
C ALA A 21 72.97 2.89 8.60
N ALA A 22 73.01 4.23 8.70
CA ALA A 22 71.82 5.05 8.90
C ALA A 22 70.87 5.00 7.69
N GLY A 23 71.40 5.04 6.46
CA GLY A 23 70.62 4.87 5.23
C GLY A 23 70.03 3.46 5.10
N GLY A 24 70.79 2.41 5.45
CA GLY A 24 70.29 1.04 5.48
C GLY A 24 69.22 0.80 6.54
N ALA A 25 69.40 1.34 7.74
CA ALA A 25 68.40 1.28 8.82
C ALA A 25 67.13 2.09 8.47
N GLY A 26 67.30 3.27 7.86
CA GLY A 26 66.18 4.09 7.37
C GLY A 26 65.40 3.39 6.26
N TYR A 27 66.09 2.76 5.31
CA TYR A 27 65.44 1.98 4.25
C TYR A 27 64.74 0.73 4.79
N TRP A 28 65.35 0.01 5.74
CA TRP A 28 64.74 -1.16 6.39
C TRP A 28 63.55 -0.79 7.30
N TYR A 29 63.57 0.39 7.90
CA TYR A 29 62.43 0.92 8.65
C TYR A 29 61.31 1.41 7.73
N TYR A 30 61.65 1.97 6.55
CA TYR A 30 60.69 2.45 5.56
C TYR A 30 60.08 1.32 4.69
N THR A 31 60.72 0.16 4.59
CA THR A 31 60.16 -1.03 3.92
C THR A 31 59.49 -2.03 4.87
N LYS A 32 59.33 -1.67 6.15
CA LYS A 32 58.32 -2.26 7.02
C LYS A 32 56.98 -1.53 6.84
N ASP A 33 56.32 -1.81 5.72
CA ASP A 33 54.87 -1.74 5.71
C ASP A 33 54.38 -2.88 6.61
N ASP A 34 53.86 -2.54 7.79
CA ASP A 34 53.07 -3.48 8.58
C ASP A 34 51.77 -3.74 7.83
N THR A 35 51.79 -4.71 6.92
CA THR A 35 50.59 -5.35 6.39
C THR A 35 49.91 -6.13 7.51
N VAL A 36 49.23 -5.40 8.39
CA VAL A 36 48.18 -5.95 9.25
C VAL A 36 47.16 -6.63 8.34
N ALA A 37 47.30 -7.95 8.22
CA ALA A 37 46.28 -8.78 7.60
C ALA A 37 44.96 -8.46 8.32
N ALA A 38 43.95 -8.05 7.56
CA ALA A 38 42.62 -7.83 8.11
C ALA A 38 42.13 -9.16 8.68
N ALA A 39 42.13 -9.28 10.01
CA ALA A 39 41.54 -10.42 10.69
C ALA A 39 40.05 -10.43 10.35
N GLN A 40 39.63 -11.40 9.54
CA GLN A 40 38.22 -11.57 9.22
C GLN A 40 37.51 -11.99 10.50
N THR A 41 36.72 -11.10 11.07
CA THR A 41 35.87 -11.45 12.19
C THR A 41 34.67 -12.23 11.66
N PHE A 42 34.37 -13.35 12.31
CA PHE A 42 33.20 -14.15 12.01
C PHE A 42 32.16 -13.95 13.10
N GLN A 43 30.90 -13.71 12.75
CA GLN A 43 29.80 -13.91 13.69
C GLN A 43 29.48 -15.40 13.75
N GLN A 44 29.15 -15.90 14.93
CA GLN A 44 28.69 -17.27 15.11
C GLN A 44 27.16 -17.29 15.07
N SER A 45 26.60 -18.13 14.20
CA SER A 45 25.18 -18.50 14.24
C SER A 45 25.06 -19.96 14.68
N ARG A 46 24.00 -20.29 15.42
CA ARG A 46 23.72 -21.66 15.87
C ARG A 46 22.55 -22.22 15.08
N VAL A 47 22.68 -23.48 14.67
CA VAL A 47 21.57 -24.24 14.11
C VAL A 47 20.61 -24.55 15.24
N THR A 48 19.37 -24.11 15.12
CA THR A 48 18.30 -24.35 16.10
C THR A 48 17.13 -25.07 15.44
N LYS A 49 16.25 -25.69 16.24
CA LYS A 49 14.92 -26.06 15.74
C LYS A 49 13.95 -24.91 15.92
N GLY A 50 13.10 -24.70 14.93
CA GLY A 50 12.04 -23.70 14.96
C GLY A 50 10.99 -23.97 13.89
N THR A 51 9.97 -23.10 13.85
CA THR A 51 9.06 -23.03 12.71
C THR A 51 9.68 -22.11 11.66
N ILE A 52 9.78 -22.60 10.42
CA ILE A 52 10.11 -21.77 9.26
C ILE A 52 8.83 -21.54 8.45
N THR A 53 8.52 -20.27 8.20
CA THR A 53 7.37 -19.84 7.40
C THR A 53 7.89 -19.06 6.21
N ASN A 54 7.64 -19.56 4.99
CA ASN A 54 7.83 -18.83 3.75
C ASN A 54 6.47 -18.27 3.31
N GLY A 55 6.41 -16.97 3.07
CA GLY A 55 5.16 -16.28 2.80
C GLY A 55 5.37 -14.97 2.05
N VAL A 56 4.26 -14.36 1.63
CA VAL A 56 4.25 -13.07 0.95
C VAL A 56 3.67 -12.05 1.91
N SER A 57 4.49 -11.09 2.31
CA SER A 57 4.08 -9.97 3.14
C SER A 57 3.53 -8.82 2.30
N GLY A 58 2.44 -8.20 2.73
CA GLY A 58 1.94 -6.95 2.16
C GLY A 58 1.10 -6.18 3.17
N SER A 59 1.13 -4.85 3.08
CA SER A 59 0.30 -3.96 3.90
C SER A 59 -0.97 -3.56 3.15
N GLY A 60 -2.04 -3.31 3.89
CA GLY A 60 -3.32 -2.83 3.38
C GLY A 60 -4.16 -2.15 4.45
N SER A 61 -5.36 -1.73 4.07
CA SER A 61 -6.37 -1.21 5.00
C SER A 61 -7.53 -2.19 5.12
N VAL A 62 -8.06 -2.37 6.34
CA VAL A 62 -9.29 -3.13 6.56
C VAL A 62 -10.47 -2.41 5.90
N ALA A 63 -11.26 -3.15 5.13
CA ALA A 63 -12.49 -2.72 4.50
C ALA A 63 -13.63 -3.71 4.82
N VAL A 64 -14.87 -3.34 4.50
CA VAL A 64 -16.01 -4.24 4.59
C VAL A 64 -16.25 -4.89 3.23
N SER A 65 -16.39 -6.21 3.19
CA SER A 65 -16.58 -6.94 1.93
C SER A 65 -18.01 -6.86 1.38
N GLU A 66 -19.00 -6.64 2.26
CA GLU A 66 -20.42 -6.59 1.92
C GLU A 66 -21.03 -5.23 2.31
N THR A 67 -21.25 -4.39 1.30
CA THR A 67 -21.99 -3.13 1.38
C THR A 67 -23.02 -3.11 0.26
N GLU A 68 -24.29 -2.85 0.58
CA GLU A 68 -25.40 -2.85 -0.38
C GLU A 68 -26.36 -1.68 -0.11
N ASP A 69 -26.84 -1.06 -1.18
CA ASP A 69 -27.77 0.06 -1.13
C ASP A 69 -29.22 -0.43 -1.24
N ALA A 70 -30.07 -0.05 -0.28
CA ALA A 70 -31.51 -0.22 -0.40
C ALA A 70 -32.08 0.95 -1.22
N ILE A 71 -32.47 0.67 -2.46
CA ILE A 71 -32.99 1.66 -3.41
C ILE A 71 -34.53 1.70 -3.42
N VAL A 72 -35.06 2.89 -3.71
CA VAL A 72 -36.47 3.10 -4.05
C VAL A 72 -36.79 2.41 -5.38
N SER A 73 -37.69 1.43 -5.38
CA SER A 73 -38.12 0.70 -6.59
C SER A 73 -39.02 1.54 -7.49
N GLU A 74 -40.00 2.23 -6.89
CA GLU A 74 -41.04 3.02 -7.53
C GLU A 74 -41.16 4.40 -6.86
N ALA A 75 -41.53 5.43 -7.62
CA ALA A 75 -41.67 6.79 -7.09
C ALA A 75 -42.93 6.91 -6.20
N GLY A 76 -42.83 7.62 -5.09
CA GLY A 76 -43.94 7.79 -4.14
C GLY A 76 -43.57 8.64 -2.94
N THR A 77 -44.54 8.92 -2.08
CA THR A 77 -44.34 9.67 -0.84
C THR A 77 -44.06 8.70 0.31
N VAL A 78 -42.98 8.93 1.07
CA VAL A 78 -42.60 8.07 2.20
C VAL A 78 -43.59 8.27 3.36
N SER A 79 -44.26 7.21 3.81
CA SER A 79 -45.18 7.28 4.97
C SER A 79 -44.41 7.21 6.29
N THR A 80 -43.56 6.19 6.44
CA THR A 80 -42.77 5.99 7.65
C THR A 80 -41.39 5.43 7.31
N VAL A 81 -40.37 5.93 8.00
CA VAL A 81 -39.07 5.27 8.11
C VAL A 81 -39.04 4.55 9.47
N THR A 82 -38.62 3.28 9.48
CA THR A 82 -38.70 2.39 10.66
C THR A 82 -37.37 2.19 11.38
N VAL A 83 -36.28 2.74 10.84
CA VAL A 83 -34.90 2.55 11.29
C VAL A 83 -34.13 3.88 11.30
N GLU A 84 -33.12 3.99 12.15
CA GLU A 84 -32.20 5.12 12.22
C GLU A 84 -30.75 4.70 11.87
N GLU A 85 -29.86 5.67 11.68
CA GLU A 85 -28.43 5.40 11.44
C GLU A 85 -27.81 4.70 12.67
N GLY A 86 -27.13 3.58 12.43
CA GLY A 86 -26.58 2.71 13.47
C GLY A 86 -27.47 1.53 13.86
N ASP A 87 -28.71 1.44 13.37
CA ASP A 87 -29.57 0.27 13.63
C ASP A 87 -29.09 -0.98 12.90
N VAL A 88 -29.15 -2.13 13.58
CA VAL A 88 -28.83 -3.45 13.03
C VAL A 88 -30.11 -4.12 12.51
N VAL A 89 -30.11 -4.47 11.22
CA VAL A 89 -31.26 -5.01 10.49
C VAL A 89 -30.90 -6.34 9.82
N LYS A 90 -31.93 -7.13 9.52
CA LYS A 90 -31.80 -8.40 8.78
C LYS A 90 -32.35 -8.27 7.38
N LYS A 91 -31.84 -9.12 6.48
CA LYS A 91 -32.30 -9.21 5.10
C LYS A 91 -33.81 -9.43 5.03
N GLY A 92 -34.51 -8.52 4.36
CA GLY A 92 -35.96 -8.52 4.23
C GLY A 92 -36.72 -7.74 5.33
N ASP A 93 -36.04 -7.20 6.34
CA ASP A 93 -36.67 -6.26 7.28
C ASP A 93 -37.09 -4.98 6.54
N VAL A 94 -38.27 -4.45 6.90
CA VAL A 94 -38.81 -3.22 6.32
C VAL A 94 -38.10 -2.00 6.93
N LEU A 95 -37.52 -1.16 6.07
CA LEU A 95 -36.79 0.06 6.41
C LEU A 95 -37.63 1.33 6.19
N ALA A 96 -38.50 1.29 5.18
CA ALA A 96 -39.47 2.36 4.93
C ALA A 96 -40.73 1.83 4.24
N THR A 97 -41.85 2.53 4.45
CA THR A 97 -43.14 2.29 3.77
C THR A 97 -43.59 3.56 3.04
N PHE A 98 -44.45 3.40 2.04
CA PHE A 98 -44.98 4.49 1.22
C PHE A 98 -46.46 4.75 1.49
N GLU A 99 -46.94 5.92 1.09
CA GLU A 99 -48.36 6.26 1.03
C GLU A 99 -48.93 5.95 -0.36
N GLY A 100 -50.16 5.44 -0.41
CA GLY A 100 -50.95 5.38 -1.65
C GLY A 100 -51.66 6.71 -1.90
N GLU A 101 -52.02 7.02 -3.15
CA GLU A 101 -52.71 8.27 -3.50
C GLU A 101 -54.14 8.31 -2.90
N ASP A 102 -54.57 9.45 -2.35
CA ASP A 102 -55.99 9.66 -2.02
C ASP A 102 -56.85 9.87 -3.27
N VAL A 103 -57.17 8.76 -3.92
CA VAL A 103 -58.08 8.69 -5.07
C VAL A 103 -59.56 8.69 -4.66
N THR A 104 -59.91 8.81 -3.37
CA THR A 104 -61.26 8.50 -2.86
C THR A 104 -62.36 9.26 -3.60
N LEU A 105 -62.13 10.54 -3.92
CA LEU A 105 -63.07 11.35 -4.69
C LEU A 105 -63.19 10.92 -6.16
N SER A 106 -62.07 10.58 -6.80
CA SER A 106 -62.00 10.17 -8.20
C SER A 106 -62.65 8.80 -8.41
N LEU A 107 -62.31 7.83 -7.55
CA LEU A 107 -62.90 6.49 -7.51
C LEU A 107 -64.44 6.56 -7.35
N ASN A 108 -64.94 7.44 -6.48
CA ASN A 108 -66.38 7.64 -6.30
C ASN A 108 -67.06 8.25 -7.54
N LYS A 109 -66.42 9.20 -8.24
CA LYS A 109 -66.94 9.74 -9.51
C LYS A 109 -66.97 8.67 -10.61
N ALA A 110 -65.91 7.88 -10.74
CA ALA A 110 -65.83 6.80 -11.71
C ALA A 110 -66.90 5.71 -11.46
N LYS A 111 -67.13 5.33 -10.20
CA LYS A 111 -68.24 4.41 -9.82
C LYS A 111 -69.62 4.96 -10.15
N LEU A 112 -69.87 6.26 -9.96
CA LEU A 112 -71.13 6.90 -10.39
C LEU A 112 -71.28 6.94 -11.92
N SER A 113 -70.18 7.16 -12.64
CA SER A 113 -70.15 7.08 -14.12
C SER A 113 -70.48 5.67 -14.62
N LEU A 114 -69.88 4.64 -14.02
CA LEU A 114 -70.17 3.24 -14.31
C LEU A 114 -71.66 2.93 -14.14
N GLN A 115 -72.26 3.32 -13.00
CA GLN A 115 -73.70 3.15 -12.76
C GLN A 115 -74.57 3.84 -13.82
N GLN A 116 -74.17 5.03 -14.29
CA GLN A 116 -74.88 5.74 -15.37
C GLN A 116 -74.76 5.02 -16.73
N GLN A 117 -73.62 4.38 -17.01
CA GLN A 117 -73.42 3.59 -18.22
C GLN A 117 -74.16 2.24 -18.16
N GLU A 118 -74.23 1.60 -16.99
CA GLU A 118 -75.02 0.38 -16.76
C GLU A 118 -76.51 0.62 -17.00
N MET A 119 -77.07 1.73 -16.50
CA MET A 119 -78.44 2.15 -16.84
C MET A 119 -78.63 2.40 -18.35
N THR A 120 -77.60 2.90 -19.04
CA THR A 120 -77.64 3.13 -20.49
C THR A 120 -77.61 1.81 -21.26
N LEU A 121 -76.82 0.83 -20.81
CA LEU A 121 -76.82 -0.54 -21.35
C LEU A 121 -78.18 -1.22 -21.16
N GLU A 122 -78.79 -1.12 -19.98
CA GLU A 122 -80.12 -1.68 -19.70
C GLU A 122 -81.20 -1.09 -20.61
N GLN A 123 -81.16 0.23 -20.86
CA GLN A 123 -82.06 0.90 -21.81
C GLN A 123 -81.85 0.40 -23.25
N ALA A 124 -80.59 0.25 -23.69
CA ALA A 124 -80.26 -0.27 -25.02
C ALA A 124 -80.72 -1.74 -25.20
N GLN A 125 -80.51 -2.59 -24.18
CA GLN A 125 -80.98 -3.97 -24.13
C GLN A 125 -82.50 -4.05 -24.16
N THR A 126 -83.19 -3.19 -23.40
CA THR A 126 -84.66 -3.10 -23.38
C THR A 126 -85.20 -2.69 -24.75
N LYS A 127 -84.58 -1.69 -25.41
CA LYS A 127 -84.94 -1.28 -26.77
C LYS A 127 -84.78 -2.43 -27.77
N TRP A 128 -83.64 -3.13 -27.76
CA TRP A 128 -83.39 -4.29 -28.63
C TRP A 128 -84.41 -5.42 -28.39
N LYS A 129 -84.69 -5.75 -27.13
CA LYS A 129 -85.66 -6.78 -26.75
C LYS A 129 -87.06 -6.44 -27.25
N ASN A 130 -87.48 -5.18 -27.12
CA ASN A 130 -88.77 -4.72 -27.62
C ASN A 130 -88.85 -4.83 -29.14
N LEU A 131 -87.82 -4.39 -29.88
CA LEU A 131 -87.75 -4.52 -31.36
C LEU A 131 -87.83 -5.99 -31.81
N LYS A 132 -87.15 -6.92 -31.12
CA LYS A 132 -87.24 -8.37 -31.40
C LYS A 132 -88.64 -8.94 -31.16
N ILE A 133 -89.38 -8.44 -30.16
CA ILE A 133 -90.75 -8.89 -29.86
C ILE A 133 -91.78 -8.27 -30.82
N SER A 134 -91.61 -7.01 -31.20
CA SER A 134 -92.55 -6.28 -32.07
C SER A 134 -92.35 -6.53 -33.57
N GLY A 135 -91.27 -7.19 -33.96
CA GLY A 135 -90.94 -7.44 -35.38
C GLY A 135 -90.34 -6.22 -36.10
N GLY A 136 -89.43 -5.49 -35.44
CA GLY A 136 -88.70 -4.38 -36.06
C GLY A 136 -87.80 -4.81 -37.22
N SER A 137 -87.35 -3.85 -38.03
CA SER A 137 -86.52 -4.14 -39.22
C SER A 137 -85.13 -4.67 -38.84
N GLU A 138 -84.46 -5.29 -39.81
CA GLU A 138 -83.11 -5.81 -39.62
C GLU A 138 -82.10 -4.67 -39.35
N GLU A 139 -82.25 -3.51 -39.99
CA GLU A 139 -81.45 -2.31 -39.71
C GLU A 139 -81.73 -1.73 -38.31
N GLU A 140 -82.99 -1.69 -37.87
CA GLU A 140 -83.36 -1.22 -36.53
C GLU A 140 -82.72 -2.10 -35.45
N ILE A 141 -82.80 -3.42 -35.62
CA ILE A 141 -82.19 -4.42 -34.73
C ILE A 141 -80.66 -4.26 -34.71
N ALA A 142 -80.02 -4.19 -35.88
CA ALA A 142 -78.56 -4.01 -35.97
C ALA A 142 -78.09 -2.70 -35.32
N SER A 143 -78.87 -1.61 -35.45
CA SER A 143 -78.58 -0.34 -34.77
C SER A 143 -78.68 -0.44 -33.24
N ALA A 144 -79.61 -1.25 -32.73
CA ALA A 144 -79.77 -1.50 -31.31
C ALA A 144 -78.65 -2.41 -30.76
N GLU A 145 -78.21 -3.41 -31.53
CA GLU A 145 -77.05 -4.25 -31.19
C GLU A 145 -75.75 -3.44 -31.15
N MET A 146 -75.54 -2.52 -32.11
CA MET A 146 -74.43 -1.56 -32.08
C MET A 146 -74.53 -0.60 -30.88
N SER A 147 -75.74 -0.22 -30.46
CA SER A 147 -75.96 0.61 -29.26
C SER A 147 -75.59 -0.15 -27.97
N ILE A 148 -75.96 -1.43 -27.88
CA ILE A 148 -75.56 -2.33 -26.77
C ILE A 148 -74.03 -2.45 -26.73
N LYS A 149 -73.39 -2.74 -27.87
CA LYS A 149 -71.93 -2.88 -27.95
C LYS A 149 -71.20 -1.58 -27.58
N SER A 150 -71.72 -0.43 -28.01
CA SER A 150 -71.17 0.87 -27.61
C SER A 150 -71.29 1.11 -26.10
N ALA A 151 -72.45 0.79 -25.49
CA ALA A 151 -72.62 0.90 -24.04
C ALA A 151 -71.71 -0.06 -23.27
N GLN A 152 -71.47 -1.29 -23.77
CA GLN A 152 -70.52 -2.24 -23.20
C GLN A 152 -69.07 -1.71 -23.24
N LEU A 153 -68.63 -1.14 -24.37
CA LEU A 153 -67.29 -0.56 -24.48
C LEU A 153 -67.08 0.64 -23.53
N ASN A 154 -68.11 1.46 -23.32
CA ASN A 154 -68.04 2.55 -22.33
C ASN A 154 -67.90 2.00 -20.90
N ILE A 155 -68.65 0.95 -20.55
CA ILE A 155 -68.55 0.25 -19.26
C ILE A 155 -67.15 -0.36 -19.06
N GLU A 156 -66.58 -0.97 -20.10
CA GLU A 156 -65.23 -1.53 -20.08
C GLU A 156 -64.18 -0.43 -19.87
N GLN A 157 -64.30 0.71 -20.58
CA GLN A 157 -63.43 1.86 -20.41
C GLN A 157 -63.47 2.43 -18.99
N THR A 158 -64.66 2.63 -18.40
CA THR A 158 -64.76 3.14 -17.03
C THR A 158 -64.38 2.09 -15.97
N LYS A 159 -64.45 0.79 -16.29
CA LYS A 159 -63.85 -0.25 -15.42
C LYS A 159 -62.32 -0.18 -15.39
N LEU A 160 -61.68 0.05 -16.54
CA LEU A 160 -60.23 0.29 -16.60
C LEU A 160 -59.83 1.57 -15.86
N GLU A 161 -60.65 2.63 -15.94
CA GLU A 161 -60.44 3.86 -15.15
C GLU A 161 -60.57 3.62 -13.64
N ILE A 162 -61.55 2.82 -13.22
CA ILE A 162 -61.69 2.40 -11.80
C ILE A 162 -60.47 1.57 -11.37
N GLN A 163 -59.98 0.67 -12.22
CA GLN A 163 -58.79 -0.14 -11.95
C GLN A 163 -57.53 0.73 -11.79
N ASP A 164 -57.28 1.68 -12.69
CA ASP A 164 -56.17 2.64 -12.61
C ASP A 164 -56.21 3.46 -11.29
N TYR A 165 -57.40 3.87 -10.84
CA TYR A 165 -57.53 4.48 -9.50
C TYR A 165 -57.28 3.51 -8.36
N GLN A 166 -57.67 2.23 -8.48
CA GLN A 166 -57.40 1.23 -7.44
C GLN A 166 -55.90 0.93 -7.31
N GLU A 167 -55.20 0.79 -8.44
CA GLU A 167 -53.75 0.58 -8.47
C GLU A 167 -52.99 1.77 -7.85
N LYS A 168 -53.40 3.02 -8.12
CA LYS A 168 -52.84 4.23 -7.47
C LYS A 168 -53.17 4.37 -5.98
N ALA A 169 -54.24 3.74 -5.51
CA ALA A 169 -54.61 3.74 -4.09
C ALA A 169 -53.77 2.77 -3.26
N GLU A 170 -53.16 1.77 -3.92
CA GLU A 170 -52.25 0.84 -3.27
C GLU A 170 -50.90 1.55 -3.05
N ALA A 171 -50.33 1.39 -1.86
CA ALA A 171 -49.02 1.95 -1.56
C ALA A 171 -47.94 1.18 -2.33
N PRO A 172 -46.92 1.87 -2.89
CA PRO A 172 -45.75 1.23 -3.47
C PRO A 172 -45.09 0.22 -2.52
N ASP A 173 -44.43 -0.80 -3.08
CA ASP A 173 -43.73 -1.84 -2.32
C ASP A 173 -42.74 -1.21 -1.31
N PRO A 174 -42.71 -1.68 -0.05
CA PRO A 174 -41.84 -1.12 0.98
C PRO A 174 -40.36 -1.33 0.67
N ILE A 175 -39.51 -0.40 1.11
CA ILE A 175 -38.07 -0.58 1.03
C ILE A 175 -37.66 -1.60 2.09
N VAL A 176 -36.97 -2.67 1.66
CA VAL A 176 -36.49 -3.75 2.52
C VAL A 176 -34.97 -3.87 2.47
N ALA A 177 -34.37 -4.33 3.57
CA ALA A 177 -32.93 -4.58 3.66
C ALA A 177 -32.47 -5.64 2.64
N PRO A 178 -31.51 -5.33 1.74
CA PRO A 178 -30.97 -6.30 0.77
C PRO A 178 -30.05 -7.35 1.42
N ILE A 179 -29.45 -7.04 2.56
CA ILE A 179 -28.50 -7.88 3.33
C ILE A 179 -28.78 -7.78 4.83
N ASP A 180 -28.21 -8.69 5.60
CA ASP A 180 -28.03 -8.50 7.05
C ASP A 180 -26.89 -7.49 7.27
N GLY A 181 -27.03 -6.56 8.23
CA GLY A 181 -26.00 -5.57 8.51
C GLY A 181 -26.48 -4.38 9.33
N THR A 182 -25.66 -3.33 9.39
CA THR A 182 -25.97 -2.06 10.06
C THR A 182 -26.31 -0.99 9.02
N VAL A 183 -27.35 -0.19 9.28
CA VAL A 183 -27.70 0.99 8.47
C VAL A 183 -26.68 2.10 8.73
N THR A 184 -25.94 2.53 7.71
CA THR A 184 -24.89 3.56 7.86
C THR A 184 -25.31 4.95 7.42
N ASN A 185 -26.23 5.06 6.46
CA ASN A 185 -26.80 6.33 5.99
C ASN A 185 -28.32 6.17 5.84
N VAL A 186 -29.08 7.23 6.17
CA VAL A 186 -30.52 7.34 5.90
C VAL A 186 -30.81 8.63 5.12
N ASP A 187 -31.01 8.51 3.80
CA ASP A 187 -31.19 9.65 2.88
C ASP A 187 -32.66 10.06 2.66
N ILE A 188 -33.61 9.40 3.35
CA ILE A 188 -35.06 9.67 3.23
C ILE A 188 -35.73 9.90 4.59
N LYS A 189 -36.83 10.66 4.61
CA LYS A 189 -37.63 10.94 5.81
C LYS A 189 -39.12 10.77 5.53
N ALA A 190 -39.90 10.54 6.59
CA ALA A 190 -41.36 10.51 6.50
C ALA A 190 -41.90 11.85 5.97
N GLY A 191 -42.71 11.78 4.91
CA GLY A 191 -43.24 12.92 4.17
C GLY A 191 -42.41 13.35 2.95
N ASP A 192 -41.27 12.72 2.66
CA ASP A 192 -40.49 13.04 1.46
C ASP A 192 -41.09 12.40 0.20
N ASP A 193 -41.17 13.15 -0.90
CA ASP A 193 -41.48 12.65 -2.24
C ASP A 193 -40.22 12.12 -2.92
N VAL A 194 -40.11 10.81 -3.08
CA VAL A 194 -38.91 10.15 -3.63
C VAL A 194 -39.14 9.62 -5.05
N SER A 195 -38.05 9.59 -5.82
CA SER A 195 -38.04 9.05 -7.19
C SER A 195 -37.50 7.62 -7.23
N ALA A 196 -37.98 6.82 -8.18
CA ALA A 196 -37.42 5.50 -8.46
C ALA A 196 -35.90 5.57 -8.73
N ARG A 197 -35.17 4.59 -8.20
CA ARG A 197 -33.70 4.47 -8.17
C ARG A 197 -32.95 5.48 -7.30
N LEU A 198 -33.64 6.21 -6.41
CA LEU A 198 -32.97 6.89 -5.31
C LEU A 198 -32.39 5.85 -4.34
N THR A 199 -31.12 5.95 -3.96
CA THR A 199 -30.59 5.24 -2.79
C THR A 199 -31.20 5.86 -1.54
N ALA A 200 -31.91 5.06 -0.75
CA ALA A 200 -32.59 5.52 0.46
C ALA A 200 -31.81 5.15 1.73
N PHE A 201 -31.15 3.99 1.72
CA PHE A 201 -30.32 3.51 2.81
C PHE A 201 -29.07 2.85 2.25
N THR A 202 -27.94 3.00 2.92
CA THR A 202 -26.75 2.16 2.72
C THR A 202 -26.62 1.20 3.90
N LEU A 203 -26.44 -0.09 3.62
CA LEU A 203 -26.27 -1.13 4.64
C LEU A 203 -24.85 -1.72 4.52
N VAL A 204 -24.22 -1.93 5.68
CA VAL A 204 -22.83 -2.41 5.76
C VAL A 204 -22.77 -3.60 6.72
N ASN A 205 -22.22 -4.73 6.26
CA ASN A 205 -22.10 -5.95 7.05
C ASN A 205 -20.72 -6.05 7.71
N TYR A 206 -20.59 -5.52 8.92
CA TYR A 206 -19.34 -5.53 9.68
C TYR A 206 -18.85 -6.93 10.10
N ASP A 207 -19.67 -7.98 9.99
CA ASP A 207 -19.26 -9.37 10.30
C ASP A 207 -18.31 -9.97 9.24
N LYS A 208 -18.09 -9.28 8.11
CA LYS A 208 -17.19 -9.71 7.04
C LYS A 208 -16.23 -8.59 6.65
N LEU A 209 -15.08 -8.58 7.33
CA LEU A 209 -14.00 -7.67 7.06
C LEU A 209 -12.95 -8.32 6.15
N GLU A 210 -12.35 -7.53 5.28
CA GLU A 210 -11.30 -7.96 4.38
C GLU A 210 -10.19 -6.92 4.27
N VAL A 211 -9.02 -7.34 3.81
CA VAL A 211 -7.89 -6.48 3.50
C VAL A 211 -7.43 -6.81 2.10
N THR A 212 -7.27 -5.79 1.27
CA THR A 212 -6.63 -5.93 -0.04
C THR A 212 -5.16 -5.57 0.08
N ILE A 213 -4.28 -6.53 -0.20
CA ILE A 213 -2.82 -6.30 -0.31
C ILE A 213 -2.37 -6.34 -1.77
N SER A 214 -1.24 -5.71 -2.07
CA SER A 214 -0.62 -5.76 -3.41
C SER A 214 0.56 -6.72 -3.42
N ALA A 215 0.48 -7.81 -4.19
CA ALA A 215 1.56 -8.78 -4.37
C ALA A 215 2.24 -8.61 -5.74
N ASP A 216 3.56 -8.84 -5.80
CA ASP A 216 4.36 -8.68 -7.02
C ASP A 216 4.18 -9.85 -8.02
N GLU A 217 4.49 -9.59 -9.30
CA GLU A 217 4.40 -10.57 -10.41
C GLU A 217 5.16 -11.89 -10.14
N LEU A 218 6.27 -11.85 -9.39
CA LEU A 218 7.04 -13.05 -9.07
C LEU A 218 6.37 -13.92 -7.98
N ASP A 219 5.57 -13.31 -7.11
CA ASP A 219 4.99 -13.93 -5.93
C ASP A 219 3.54 -14.36 -6.13
N ILE A 220 2.77 -13.60 -6.93
CA ILE A 220 1.38 -13.94 -7.30
C ILE A 220 1.25 -15.35 -7.91
N THR A 221 2.31 -15.85 -8.56
CA THR A 221 2.34 -17.20 -9.17
C THR A 221 2.41 -18.34 -8.14
N LYS A 222 2.82 -18.03 -6.90
CA LYS A 222 2.94 -18.97 -5.77
C LYS A 222 1.65 -19.03 -4.93
N LEU A 223 0.89 -17.92 -4.94
CA LEU A 223 -0.32 -17.75 -4.14
C LEU A 223 -1.52 -18.55 -4.68
N LYS A 224 -2.41 -18.95 -3.78
CA LYS A 224 -3.62 -19.73 -4.04
C LYS A 224 -4.75 -19.31 -3.11
N VAL A 225 -5.98 -19.27 -3.64
CA VAL A 225 -7.19 -19.08 -2.84
C VAL A 225 -7.32 -20.21 -1.82
N GLY A 226 -7.67 -19.86 -0.58
CA GLY A 226 -7.75 -20.75 0.57
C GLY A 226 -6.45 -20.90 1.38
N GLN A 227 -5.41 -20.09 1.10
CA GLN A 227 -4.24 -20.00 1.98
C GLN A 227 -4.57 -19.23 3.26
N GLU A 228 -4.04 -19.69 4.38
CA GLU A 228 -4.03 -18.98 5.66
C GLU A 228 -3.04 -17.81 5.59
N ALA A 229 -3.35 -16.74 6.31
CA ALA A 229 -2.52 -15.56 6.41
C ALA A 229 -2.51 -15.02 7.84
N ASP A 230 -1.32 -14.69 8.34
CA ASP A 230 -1.15 -14.03 9.63
C ASP A 230 -1.40 -12.52 9.44
N VAL A 231 -2.28 -11.94 10.25
CA VAL A 231 -2.69 -10.53 10.16
C VAL A 231 -2.29 -9.80 11.44
N SER A 232 -1.53 -8.73 11.29
CA SER A 232 -1.09 -7.84 12.37
C SER A 232 -1.69 -6.45 12.15
N ILE A 233 -2.53 -6.01 13.08
CA ILE A 233 -3.15 -4.68 13.05
C ILE A 233 -2.43 -3.80 14.08
N GLU A 234 -1.82 -2.70 13.63
CA GLU A 234 -0.99 -1.82 14.48
C GLU A 234 -1.72 -1.37 15.76
N ALA A 235 -3.01 -1.04 15.60
CA ALA A 235 -3.88 -0.57 16.68
C ALA A 235 -4.28 -1.66 17.70
N LEU A 236 -4.14 -2.95 17.36
CA LEU A 236 -4.52 -4.10 18.18
C LEU A 236 -3.29 -4.91 18.59
N SER A 237 -2.32 -4.22 19.20
CA SER A 237 -1.01 -4.78 19.52
C SER A 237 -1.10 -6.04 20.39
N GLY A 238 -0.56 -7.16 19.91
CA GLY A 238 -0.49 -8.42 20.64
C GLY A 238 -1.71 -9.34 20.49
N GLN A 239 -2.62 -9.07 19.56
CA GLN A 239 -3.63 -10.03 19.10
C GLN A 239 -3.11 -10.77 17.86
N GLU A 240 -3.22 -12.10 17.86
CA GLU A 240 -2.99 -12.92 16.67
C GLU A 240 -4.31 -13.01 15.90
N ILE A 241 -4.42 -12.26 14.79
CA ILE A 241 -5.60 -12.29 13.91
C ILE A 241 -5.28 -13.18 12.72
N THR A 242 -6.16 -14.14 12.44
CA THR A 242 -6.02 -14.99 11.24
C THR A 242 -6.89 -14.48 10.09
N GLY A 243 -6.39 -14.64 8.87
CA GLY A 243 -7.11 -14.37 7.64
C GLY A 243 -7.03 -15.53 6.65
N THR A 244 -7.84 -15.47 5.60
CA THR A 244 -7.83 -16.46 4.52
C THR A 244 -7.94 -15.76 3.17
N VAL A 245 -7.06 -16.14 2.23
CA VAL A 245 -7.06 -15.60 0.86
C VAL A 245 -8.33 -16.03 0.14
N THR A 246 -9.24 -15.09 -0.13
CA THR A 246 -10.53 -15.35 -0.78
C THR A 246 -10.50 -15.04 -2.28
N GLU A 247 -9.81 -13.98 -2.70
CA GLU A 247 -9.62 -13.65 -4.12
C GLU A 247 -8.17 -13.30 -4.45
N ILE A 248 -7.73 -13.75 -5.64
CA ILE A 248 -6.45 -13.39 -6.25
C ILE A 248 -6.76 -12.77 -7.60
N SER A 249 -6.57 -11.46 -7.74
CA SER A 249 -6.93 -10.75 -8.96
C SER A 249 -6.05 -11.16 -10.13
N LYS A 250 -6.68 -11.54 -11.23
CA LYS A 250 -5.98 -11.86 -12.50
C LYS A 250 -5.56 -10.62 -13.28
N ASN A 251 -6.14 -9.47 -12.95
CA ASN A 251 -5.81 -8.17 -13.53
C ASN A 251 -4.85 -7.46 -12.58
N GLY A 252 -3.58 -7.35 -12.96
CA GLY A 252 -2.61 -6.54 -12.25
C GLY A 252 -2.66 -5.07 -12.69
N SER A 253 -2.15 -4.20 -11.83
CA SER A 253 -1.81 -2.81 -12.19
C SER A 253 -0.30 -2.74 -12.50
N SER A 254 0.12 -1.80 -13.34
CA SER A 254 1.54 -1.50 -13.48
C SER A 254 1.80 0.00 -13.38
N SER A 255 2.73 0.35 -12.49
CA SER A 255 3.16 1.72 -12.24
C SER A 255 4.68 1.76 -12.25
N ASN A 256 5.26 2.71 -12.99
CA ASN A 256 6.71 2.89 -13.14
C ASN A 256 7.49 1.63 -13.58
N GLY A 257 6.82 0.66 -14.22
CA GLY A 257 7.43 -0.59 -14.69
C GLY A 257 7.44 -1.73 -13.66
N VAL A 258 6.89 -1.54 -12.46
CA VAL A 258 6.59 -2.62 -11.51
C VAL A 258 5.15 -3.07 -11.73
N ALA A 259 4.88 -4.38 -11.69
CA ALA A 259 3.54 -4.95 -11.87
C ALA A 259 3.08 -5.60 -10.56
N THR A 260 1.94 -5.13 -10.04
CA THR A 260 1.35 -5.58 -8.78
C THR A 260 -0.05 -6.12 -9.00
N PHE A 261 -0.44 -7.11 -8.21
CA PHE A 261 -1.72 -7.81 -8.30
C PHE A 261 -2.45 -7.72 -6.96
N PRO A 262 -3.70 -7.21 -6.92
CA PRO A 262 -4.46 -7.16 -5.68
C PRO A 262 -4.90 -8.57 -5.23
N VAL A 263 -4.63 -8.88 -3.97
CA VAL A 263 -5.02 -10.12 -3.29
C VAL A 263 -5.90 -9.74 -2.12
N ILE A 264 -7.10 -10.32 -2.06
CA ILE A 264 -8.10 -10.07 -1.02
C ILE A 264 -8.00 -11.18 0.02
N VAL A 265 -7.82 -10.77 1.27
CA VAL A 265 -7.74 -11.64 2.44
C VAL A 265 -8.90 -11.29 3.36
N THR A 266 -9.85 -12.21 3.52
CA THR A 266 -10.96 -12.05 4.48
C THR A 266 -10.46 -12.41 5.88
N LEU A 267 -10.82 -11.60 6.87
CA LEU A 267 -10.43 -11.79 8.28
C LEU A 267 -11.37 -12.78 8.96
N ASN A 268 -10.82 -13.69 9.76
CA ASN A 268 -11.60 -14.66 10.53
C ASN A 268 -11.90 -14.14 11.95
N ASP A 269 -10.91 -13.52 12.59
CA ASP A 269 -10.97 -13.06 13.98
C ASP A 269 -11.09 -11.52 14.03
N ILE A 270 -12.33 -11.02 13.93
CA ILE A 270 -12.63 -9.58 13.77
C ILE A 270 -12.95 -8.82 15.08
N GLU A 271 -12.64 -9.39 16.25
CA GLU A 271 -13.01 -8.77 17.53
C GLU A 271 -12.27 -7.42 17.74
N ASN A 272 -13.01 -6.33 17.87
CA ASN A 272 -12.50 -4.95 17.93
C ASN A 272 -11.79 -4.44 16.66
N VAL A 273 -11.84 -5.20 15.56
CA VAL A 273 -11.33 -4.74 14.25
C VAL A 273 -12.35 -3.78 13.64
N LEU A 274 -11.89 -2.60 13.20
CA LEU A 274 -12.73 -1.61 12.52
C LEU A 274 -12.25 -1.37 11.08
N PRO A 275 -13.16 -1.14 10.13
CA PRO A 275 -12.81 -0.64 8.80
C PRO A 275 -12.00 0.66 8.88
N GLY A 276 -11.02 0.80 8.00
CA GLY A 276 -10.07 1.91 7.98
C GLY A 276 -8.80 1.71 8.82
N MET A 277 -8.70 0.64 9.62
CA MET A 277 -7.45 0.28 10.31
C MET A 277 -6.37 -0.19 9.30
N SER A 278 -5.10 0.14 9.57
CA SER A 278 -3.94 -0.43 8.88
C SER A 278 -3.69 -1.87 9.32
N ALA A 279 -3.42 -2.76 8.37
CA ALA A 279 -3.09 -4.15 8.61
C ALA A 279 -1.88 -4.60 7.76
N ASP A 280 -0.91 -5.24 8.41
CA ASP A 280 0.16 -5.99 7.77
C ASP A 280 -0.23 -7.47 7.69
N ILE A 281 -0.11 -8.08 6.51
CA ILE A 281 -0.53 -9.45 6.27
C ILE A 281 0.64 -10.25 5.72
N THR A 282 0.88 -11.44 6.28
CA THR A 282 1.80 -12.44 5.74
C THR A 282 1.02 -13.67 5.29
N ILE A 283 0.84 -13.83 3.97
CA ILE A 283 0.18 -15.02 3.41
C ILE A 283 1.16 -16.20 3.44
N ILE A 284 0.75 -17.31 4.05
CA ILE A 284 1.58 -18.50 4.22
C ILE A 284 1.61 -19.32 2.91
N ILE A 285 2.77 -19.39 2.26
CA ILE A 285 2.98 -20.27 1.08
C ILE A 285 3.33 -21.67 1.54
N GLU A 286 4.38 -21.77 2.36
CA GLU A 286 4.89 -23.02 2.91
C GLU A 286 5.31 -22.78 4.35
N GLN A 287 4.79 -23.58 5.28
CA GLN A 287 5.20 -23.57 6.68
C GLN A 287 5.66 -24.96 7.10
N LYS A 288 6.71 -25.02 7.92
CA LYS A 288 7.18 -26.25 8.53
C LYS A 288 7.63 -26.02 9.97
N THR A 289 6.97 -26.72 10.89
CA THR A 289 7.34 -26.84 12.30
C THR A 289 8.50 -27.83 12.48
N ASP A 290 9.25 -27.69 13.57
CA ASP A 290 10.42 -28.52 13.92
C ASP A 290 11.52 -28.62 12.84
N ALA A 291 11.66 -27.57 12.01
CA ALA A 291 12.72 -27.46 11.00
C ALA A 291 14.05 -27.07 11.65
N LEU A 292 15.16 -27.66 11.19
CA LEU A 292 16.51 -27.18 11.53
C LEU A 292 16.77 -25.90 10.73
N ILE A 293 16.87 -24.77 11.41
CA ILE A 293 17.05 -23.45 10.79
C ILE A 293 18.45 -22.90 11.03
N VAL A 294 18.97 -22.22 10.03
CA VAL A 294 20.23 -21.46 10.08
C VAL A 294 20.02 -20.10 9.41
N SER A 295 20.75 -19.06 9.82
CA SER A 295 20.69 -17.76 9.13
C SER A 295 21.12 -17.89 7.67
N VAL A 296 20.40 -17.22 6.76
CA VAL A 296 20.72 -17.19 5.33
C VAL A 296 22.14 -16.68 5.05
N ASP A 297 22.63 -15.74 5.87
CA ASP A 297 23.99 -15.16 5.77
C ASP A 297 25.11 -16.19 6.01
N ALA A 298 24.79 -17.34 6.61
CA ALA A 298 25.76 -18.42 6.85
C ALA A 298 25.87 -19.41 5.67
N VAL A 299 24.99 -19.31 4.68
CA VAL A 299 24.84 -20.28 3.58
C VAL A 299 25.39 -19.72 2.27
N GLU A 300 26.44 -20.34 1.74
CA GLU A 300 27.04 -20.00 0.45
C GLU A 300 26.60 -20.96 -0.65
N SER A 301 26.10 -20.42 -1.77
CA SER A 301 25.80 -21.20 -2.98
C SER A 301 27.01 -21.19 -3.92
N ILE A 302 27.66 -22.34 -4.08
CA ILE A 302 28.84 -22.53 -4.93
C ILE A 302 28.52 -23.60 -5.97
N GLY A 303 28.39 -23.19 -7.24
CA GLY A 303 28.16 -24.11 -8.36
C GLY A 303 26.83 -24.88 -8.29
N GLY A 304 25.80 -24.32 -7.63
CA GLY A 304 24.50 -24.97 -7.46
C GLY A 304 24.41 -25.95 -6.28
N LYS A 305 25.44 -25.98 -5.41
CA LYS A 305 25.45 -26.68 -4.12
C LYS A 305 25.54 -25.65 -3.00
N TYR A 306 24.96 -25.97 -1.84
CA TYR A 306 24.96 -25.10 -0.67
C TYR A 306 26.02 -25.57 0.34
N PHE A 307 26.75 -24.63 0.91
CA PHE A 307 27.80 -24.89 1.88
C PHE A 307 27.69 -23.92 3.06
N VAL A 308 28.06 -24.37 4.25
CA VAL A 308 28.25 -23.50 5.42
C VAL A 308 29.69 -23.59 5.91
N ARG A 309 30.17 -22.51 6.54
CA ARG A 309 31.48 -22.47 7.20
C ARG A 309 31.36 -23.00 8.62
N VAL A 310 31.92 -24.17 8.91
CA VAL A 310 31.95 -24.75 10.27
C VAL A 310 33.33 -24.48 10.89
N PRO A 311 33.45 -24.01 12.15
CA PRO A 311 34.73 -23.78 12.81
C PRO A 311 35.59 -25.04 12.84
N ASN A 312 36.89 -24.92 12.54
CA ASN A 312 37.84 -26.03 12.66
C ASN A 312 38.35 -26.18 14.10
N ASP A 313 37.43 -26.44 15.02
CA ASP A 313 37.79 -26.84 16.38
C ASP A 313 38.27 -28.30 16.38
N GLY A 314 39.43 -28.53 17.00
CA GLY A 314 40.18 -29.79 16.97
C GLY A 314 39.56 -30.94 17.79
N THR A 315 38.24 -31.10 17.79
CA THR A 315 37.51 -32.14 18.53
C THR A 315 36.35 -32.72 17.73
N SER A 316 36.67 -33.81 17.03
CA SER A 316 35.85 -35.00 16.78
C SER A 316 34.33 -34.88 16.80
N SER A 317 33.74 -35.12 15.63
CA SER A 317 32.52 -35.91 15.54
C SER A 317 32.66 -37.21 16.36
N THR A 318 31.67 -37.54 17.18
CA THR A 318 31.52 -38.90 17.75
C THR A 318 30.05 -39.32 17.72
N THR A 319 29.65 -39.92 16.61
CA THR A 319 28.49 -40.79 16.56
C THR A 319 28.85 -42.13 17.21
N GLY A 320 28.15 -42.52 18.29
CA GLY A 320 27.95 -43.94 18.61
C GLY A 320 28.56 -44.51 19.90
N THR A 321 27.64 -44.84 20.83
CA THR A 321 27.58 -46.16 21.51
C THR A 321 28.56 -46.50 22.65
N GLY A 322 28.07 -46.36 23.88
CA GLY A 322 27.98 -47.51 24.81
C GLY A 322 28.99 -47.65 25.96
N SER A 323 28.48 -48.06 27.13
CA SER A 323 29.20 -48.38 28.38
C SER A 323 29.84 -47.18 29.12
N GLY A 324 29.82 -47.06 30.45
CA GLY A 324 29.20 -47.89 31.50
C GLY A 324 29.87 -47.67 32.87
N ALA A 325 29.09 -47.73 33.97
CA ALA A 325 29.51 -47.76 35.39
C ALA A 325 30.32 -46.54 35.95
N ALA A 326 29.72 -45.65 36.75
CA ALA A 326 29.44 -45.77 38.20
C ALA A 326 30.48 -45.08 39.14
N SER A 327 29.99 -44.68 40.32
CA SER A 327 30.67 -43.97 41.44
C SER A 327 30.99 -42.46 41.23
N GLY A 328 30.77 -41.57 42.21
CA GLY A 328 30.04 -41.75 43.47
C GLY A 328 30.30 -40.63 44.51
N GLY A 329 29.25 -40.12 45.14
CA GLY A 329 29.32 -39.15 46.27
C GLY A 329 29.59 -37.69 45.87
N ALA A 330 29.17 -36.68 46.63
CA ALA A 330 28.27 -36.67 47.79
C ALA A 330 27.58 -35.29 47.92
N ALA A 331 26.47 -35.22 48.66
CA ALA A 331 25.64 -34.02 48.75
C ALA A 331 25.97 -33.10 49.94
N SER A 332 25.79 -31.79 49.73
CA SER A 332 25.44 -30.78 50.74
C SER A 332 24.98 -29.51 50.00
N GLY A 333 23.90 -28.82 50.36
CA GLY A 333 22.92 -29.04 51.43
C GLY A 333 22.53 -27.71 52.10
N GLY A 334 21.32 -27.21 51.81
CA GLY A 334 20.77 -25.97 52.37
C GLY A 334 21.14 -24.70 51.59
N THR A 335 20.32 -23.64 51.55
CA THR A 335 19.01 -23.40 52.20
C THR A 335 18.18 -22.43 51.37
N ALA A 336 16.86 -22.62 51.31
CA ALA A 336 15.94 -21.58 50.83
C ALA A 336 15.69 -20.52 51.91
N SER A 337 15.40 -19.29 51.51
CA SER A 337 14.64 -18.32 52.31
C SER A 337 13.77 -17.50 51.38
N GLU A 338 12.46 -17.61 51.57
CA GLU A 338 11.50 -16.61 51.09
C GLU A 338 11.72 -15.29 51.84
N GLY A 339 11.22 -14.20 51.26
CA GLY A 339 11.32 -12.84 51.80
C GLY A 339 10.36 -11.91 51.07
N SER A 340 9.06 -12.06 51.34
CA SER A 340 8.04 -11.08 50.96
C SER A 340 8.14 -9.82 51.81
N GLY A 341 7.83 -8.66 51.23
CA GLY A 341 7.83 -7.38 51.93
C GLY A 341 7.48 -6.21 51.01
N GLU A 342 6.24 -5.73 51.08
CA GLU A 342 5.77 -4.52 50.41
C GLU A 342 6.53 -3.26 50.87
N ALA A 343 6.73 -2.32 49.94
CA ALA A 343 6.33 -0.92 50.12
C ALA A 343 6.54 -0.10 48.82
N ALA A 344 5.50 0.58 48.34
CA ALA A 344 5.64 1.79 47.53
C ALA A 344 6.03 2.97 48.43
N PRO A 345 6.62 4.07 47.90
CA PRO A 345 5.73 5.17 47.49
C PRO A 345 6.19 6.06 46.31
N SER A 346 5.19 6.65 45.65
CA SER A 346 5.15 7.96 44.97
C SER A 346 6.43 8.63 44.40
N GLY A 347 6.39 8.96 43.11
CA GLY A 347 7.21 10.02 42.48
C GLY A 347 6.62 10.45 41.13
N ALA A 348 6.39 11.75 40.93
CA ALA A 348 5.82 12.34 39.70
C ALA A 348 6.90 12.52 38.59
N PRO A 349 6.53 12.64 37.31
CA PRO A 349 7.48 12.74 36.20
C PRO A 349 8.03 14.17 36.01
N ALA A 350 9.17 14.29 35.34
CA ALA A 350 9.74 15.55 34.88
C ALA A 350 10.38 15.39 33.49
N ASP A 351 10.12 16.38 32.63
CA ASP A 351 10.83 16.79 31.41
C ASP A 351 11.06 15.76 30.28
N GLY A 352 10.96 16.11 28.99
CA GLY A 352 10.74 17.43 28.40
C GLY A 352 11.61 17.59 27.14
N ALA A 353 11.04 17.39 25.96
CA ALA A 353 11.73 17.60 24.68
C ALA A 353 10.75 18.14 23.63
N MET A 354 10.96 19.39 23.21
CA MET A 354 10.19 20.05 22.14
C MET A 354 10.94 19.96 20.80
N PRO A 355 10.26 19.72 19.66
CA PRO A 355 10.84 19.96 18.34
C PRO A 355 10.94 21.46 18.06
N SER A 356 11.99 21.88 17.34
CA SER A 356 12.30 23.29 17.07
C SER A 356 11.35 23.95 16.07
N GLY A 357 10.78 25.12 16.41
CA GLY A 357 10.10 25.97 15.42
C GLY A 357 9.08 26.99 15.94
N ALA A 358 8.61 26.89 17.18
CA ALA A 358 7.58 27.79 17.72
C ALA A 358 8.11 29.21 18.03
N PRO A 359 7.40 30.29 17.64
CA PRO A 359 7.73 31.66 18.03
C PRO A 359 7.36 31.93 19.50
N GLU A 360 8.02 32.93 20.11
CA GLU A 360 7.78 33.31 21.52
C GLU A 360 6.32 33.77 21.76
N GLY A 361 5.67 33.19 22.77
CA GLY A 361 4.32 33.57 23.20
C GLY A 361 3.21 32.53 22.95
N TYR A 362 3.54 31.30 22.58
CA TYR A 362 2.55 30.24 22.39
C TYR A 362 1.99 29.70 23.73
N ASP A 363 0.68 29.87 23.94
CA ASP A 363 -0.08 29.30 25.05
C ASP A 363 -1.06 28.23 24.49
N PRO A 364 -0.92 26.94 24.85
CA PRO A 364 -1.72 25.87 24.27
C PRO A 364 -3.18 25.82 24.75
N GLU A 365 -3.57 26.57 25.78
CA GLU A 365 -4.92 26.48 26.37
C GLU A 365 -5.94 27.49 25.80
N ASN A 366 -5.56 28.37 24.87
CA ASN A 366 -6.46 29.43 24.38
C ASN A 366 -6.25 29.81 22.90
N MET A 367 -6.94 29.12 21.99
CA MET A 367 -6.94 29.43 20.54
C MET A 367 -8.15 30.30 20.14
N PRO A 368 -7.97 31.34 19.30
CA PRO A 368 -9.09 32.05 18.68
C PRO A 368 -9.69 31.24 17.52
N GLU A 369 -11.01 31.29 17.36
CA GLU A 369 -11.73 30.60 16.28
C GLU A 369 -11.29 31.07 14.89
N GLY A 370 -11.12 30.11 13.96
CA GLY A 370 -10.82 30.39 12.54
C GLY A 370 -9.37 30.14 12.10
N PHE A 371 -8.52 29.51 12.91
CA PHE A 371 -7.16 29.13 12.49
C PHE A 371 -7.13 27.78 11.77
N ASP A 372 -6.77 27.79 10.48
CA ASP A 372 -6.63 26.61 9.62
C ASP A 372 -5.13 26.25 9.44
N PRO A 373 -4.64 25.13 9.99
CA PRO A 373 -3.23 24.73 9.88
C PRO A 373 -2.79 24.33 8.46
N SER A 374 -3.71 24.09 7.53
CA SER A 374 -3.39 23.52 6.21
C SER A 374 -2.62 24.46 5.27
N GLN A 375 -2.53 25.76 5.59
CA GLN A 375 -1.93 26.77 4.70
C GLN A 375 -0.40 26.92 4.81
N MET A 376 0.27 26.13 5.65
CA MET A 376 1.74 26.15 5.83
C MET A 376 2.48 25.03 5.06
N ALA A 377 2.13 24.80 3.79
CA ALA A 377 2.81 23.77 2.98
C ALA A 377 2.87 24.05 1.45
N ASN A 378 3.27 25.25 1.02
CA ASN A 378 3.94 25.36 -0.29
C ASN A 378 4.84 26.60 -0.45
N GLY A 379 6.07 26.41 -0.93
CA GLY A 379 7.05 27.47 -1.11
C GLY A 379 8.20 27.07 -2.04
N GLY A 380 8.09 27.46 -3.31
CA GLY A 380 9.08 27.24 -4.36
C GLY A 380 8.75 26.05 -5.28
N GLN A 381 8.95 26.11 -6.61
CA GLN A 381 9.60 27.17 -7.40
C GLN A 381 9.16 27.12 -8.87
N ASP A 382 9.13 28.28 -9.55
CA ASP A 382 8.68 28.43 -10.94
C ASP A 382 9.65 27.87 -12.00
N GLY A 383 9.10 27.43 -13.15
CA GLY A 383 9.87 27.05 -14.34
C GLY A 383 8.99 26.92 -15.59
N GLN A 384 9.04 27.91 -16.49
CA GLN A 384 8.00 28.15 -17.52
C GLN A 384 8.52 28.00 -18.97
N SER A 385 7.63 27.61 -19.89
CA SER A 385 7.74 27.64 -21.38
C SER A 385 8.69 26.61 -22.05
N GLY A 386 8.43 26.11 -23.28
CA GLY A 386 7.28 26.29 -24.18
C GLY A 386 7.51 25.70 -25.60
N ALA A 387 6.54 25.91 -26.51
CA ALA A 387 6.60 25.75 -27.98
C ALA A 387 6.57 24.34 -28.65
N SER A 388 5.37 23.98 -29.11
CA SER A 388 5.00 23.48 -30.46
C SER A 388 6.08 23.12 -31.50
N GLY A 389 5.90 21.98 -32.19
CA GLY A 389 6.57 21.64 -33.47
C GLY A 389 5.90 20.46 -34.19
N GLN A 390 5.80 20.49 -35.52
CA GLN A 390 4.92 19.62 -36.33
C GLN A 390 5.67 18.96 -37.51
N SER A 391 5.22 17.76 -37.93
CA SER A 391 5.41 17.12 -39.26
C SER A 391 6.72 16.37 -39.63
N GLY A 392 6.59 15.41 -40.58
CA GLY A 392 7.67 14.66 -41.26
C GLY A 392 7.85 13.21 -40.76
N GLN A 393 7.22 12.14 -41.29
CA GLN A 393 7.04 11.61 -42.66
C GLN A 393 8.22 10.77 -43.21
N SER A 394 7.92 9.49 -43.53
CA SER A 394 8.60 8.58 -44.49
C SER A 394 9.99 8.00 -44.18
N GLY A 395 10.10 6.66 -44.28
CA GLY A 395 11.37 5.96 -44.52
C GLY A 395 11.28 4.43 -44.33
N SER A 396 11.44 3.65 -45.40
CA SER A 396 11.34 2.18 -45.37
C SER A 396 12.50 1.51 -46.11
N ARG A 397 12.83 0.25 -45.72
CA ARG A 397 13.63 -0.80 -46.41
C ARG A 397 15.14 -0.94 -46.12
N GLY A 398 15.59 -2.21 -46.17
CA GLY A 398 17.00 -2.67 -46.27
C GLY A 398 17.53 -3.26 -44.94
N GLN A 399 17.66 -4.57 -44.67
CA GLN A 399 17.96 -5.82 -45.42
C GLN A 399 19.46 -6.12 -45.60
N GLY A 400 19.90 -7.28 -45.06
CA GLY A 400 21.25 -7.86 -45.19
C GLY A 400 22.18 -7.56 -43.99
N GLY A 401 23.05 -8.46 -43.51
CA GLY A 401 23.36 -9.84 -43.91
C GLY A 401 24.88 -10.07 -44.08
N TYR A 402 25.41 -11.14 -43.48
CA TYR A 402 26.83 -11.58 -43.50
C TYR A 402 27.83 -10.62 -42.76
N GLY A 403 28.93 -11.05 -42.14
CA GLY A 403 29.47 -12.40 -41.91
C GLY A 403 30.86 -12.63 -42.52
N GLY A 404 31.93 -12.62 -41.71
CA GLY A 404 33.18 -13.33 -42.03
C GLY A 404 34.54 -12.60 -41.93
N PHE A 405 35.34 -13.03 -40.94
CA PHE A 405 36.79 -13.34 -40.96
C PHE A 405 37.90 -12.34 -41.37
N GLY A 406 38.99 -12.41 -40.58
CA GLY A 406 40.34 -11.88 -40.87
C GLY A 406 40.76 -10.82 -39.84
N GLY A 407 41.85 -10.94 -39.08
CA GLY A 407 42.96 -11.89 -39.09
C GLY A 407 44.28 -11.12 -38.98
N GLY A 408 44.92 -11.09 -37.80
CA GLY A 408 46.12 -10.27 -37.54
C GLY A 408 46.97 -10.86 -36.41
N GLN A 409 48.29 -10.85 -36.59
CA GLN A 409 49.23 -11.75 -35.92
C GLN A 409 50.34 -10.98 -35.18
N GLY A 410 50.78 -11.47 -34.01
CA GLY A 410 51.95 -10.93 -33.32
C GLY A 410 52.32 -11.64 -32.02
N GLY A 411 53.31 -12.54 -32.06
CA GLY A 411 54.07 -12.94 -30.86
C GLY A 411 55.17 -11.91 -30.54
N GLY A 412 55.85 -11.90 -29.40
CA GLY A 412 55.86 -12.84 -28.27
C GLY A 412 57.32 -13.12 -27.85
N ARG A 413 57.67 -13.00 -26.55
CA ARG A 413 58.88 -13.62 -25.97
C ARG A 413 58.90 -13.58 -24.43
N GLN A 414 59.34 -14.71 -23.89
CA GLN A 414 59.44 -15.06 -22.46
C GLN A 414 60.38 -14.18 -21.63
N GLY A 415 60.04 -14.03 -20.35
CA GLY A 415 60.97 -13.85 -19.24
C GLY A 415 60.39 -14.55 -18.01
N GLY A 416 60.93 -15.71 -17.64
CA GLY A 416 60.45 -16.49 -16.49
C GLY A 416 61.35 -16.33 -15.27
N MET A 417 60.76 -16.16 -14.09
CA MET A 417 61.42 -16.39 -12.81
C MET A 417 60.45 -17.07 -11.85
N THR A 418 60.79 -18.31 -11.49
CA THR A 418 60.13 -19.09 -10.44
C THR A 418 60.52 -18.58 -9.07
N GLY A 419 59.54 -18.32 -8.20
CA GLY A 419 59.75 -17.90 -6.81
C GLY A 419 58.63 -18.42 -5.92
N THR A 420 58.79 -19.63 -5.40
CA THR A 420 57.84 -20.28 -4.49
C THR A 420 57.79 -19.58 -3.14
N SER A 421 56.59 -19.19 -2.71
CA SER A 421 56.22 -19.22 -1.29
C SER A 421 54.72 -19.47 -1.16
N ASN A 422 54.37 -20.76 -1.07
CA ASN A 422 53.05 -21.20 -0.63
C ASN A 422 52.90 -20.83 0.85
N GLN A 423 52.15 -19.78 1.16
CA GLN A 423 51.85 -19.40 2.54
C GLN A 423 50.45 -19.92 2.87
N SER A 424 50.40 -21.09 3.50
CA SER A 424 49.17 -21.71 3.94
C SER A 424 48.44 -20.80 4.93
N SER A 425 47.32 -20.21 4.52
CA SER A 425 46.26 -19.88 5.46
C SER A 425 45.81 -21.19 6.10
N SER A 426 46.06 -21.36 7.39
CA SER A 426 45.38 -22.39 8.17
C SER A 426 43.89 -22.13 8.03
N SER A 427 43.16 -23.10 7.48
CA SER A 427 41.71 -23.03 7.35
C SER A 427 41.12 -22.91 8.75
N GLU A 428 40.61 -21.74 9.13
CA GLU A 428 39.92 -21.51 10.42
C GLU A 428 38.53 -22.17 10.44
N PHE A 429 38.03 -22.54 9.25
CA PHE A 429 36.76 -23.22 9.03
C PHE A 429 36.87 -24.27 7.92
N THR A 430 35.98 -25.26 7.95
CA THR A 430 35.73 -26.18 6.83
C THR A 430 34.44 -25.76 6.12
N MET A 431 34.41 -25.95 4.80
CA MET A 431 33.16 -25.83 4.03
C MET A 431 32.43 -27.17 4.13
N GLN A 432 31.29 -27.18 4.83
CA GLN A 432 30.44 -28.34 4.98
C GLN A 432 29.29 -28.24 3.96
N GLU A 433 29.19 -29.22 3.06
CA GLU A 433 28.08 -29.28 2.10
C GLU A 433 26.78 -29.60 2.85
N ILE A 434 25.73 -28.82 2.59
CA ILE A 434 24.40 -29.01 3.16
C ILE A 434 23.35 -29.15 2.06
N THR A 435 22.27 -29.87 2.37
CA THR A 435 21.05 -29.83 1.55
C THR A 435 20.06 -28.91 2.22
N VAL A 436 19.58 -27.89 1.50
CA VAL A 436 18.61 -26.92 2.01
C VAL A 436 17.17 -27.29 1.60
N GLY A 437 16.21 -26.85 2.41
CA GLY A 437 14.78 -26.98 2.16
C GLY A 437 14.13 -25.62 1.91
N ILE A 438 13.11 -25.27 2.70
CA ILE A 438 12.48 -23.95 2.68
C ILE A 438 13.55 -22.87 2.91
N THR A 439 13.52 -21.81 2.11
CA THR A 439 14.42 -20.64 2.22
C THR A 439 13.58 -19.38 2.31
N THR A 440 13.91 -18.51 3.27
CA THR A 440 13.30 -17.21 3.50
C THR A 440 14.38 -16.12 3.48
N ASP A 441 13.98 -14.85 3.55
CA ASP A 441 14.90 -13.71 3.49
C ASP A 441 15.87 -13.61 4.69
N SER A 442 15.66 -14.40 5.74
CA SER A 442 16.52 -14.41 6.94
C SER A 442 17.00 -15.80 7.36
N GLN A 443 16.30 -16.87 6.97
CA GLN A 443 16.55 -18.23 7.44
C GLN A 443 16.47 -19.27 6.33
N VAL A 444 17.25 -20.34 6.49
CA VAL A 444 17.30 -21.49 5.59
C VAL A 444 17.06 -22.75 6.41
N GLU A 445 16.13 -23.58 5.94
CA GLU A 445 15.97 -24.95 6.44
C GLU A 445 17.15 -25.81 5.99
N VAL A 446 17.74 -26.56 6.92
CA VAL A 446 18.79 -27.54 6.65
C VAL A 446 18.23 -28.95 6.76
N LEU A 447 18.07 -29.62 5.61
CA LEU A 447 17.56 -30.99 5.52
C LEU A 447 18.62 -32.04 5.88
N THR A 448 19.86 -31.83 5.43
CA THR A 448 21.00 -32.69 5.74
C THR A 448 22.29 -31.87 5.81
N GLY A 449 23.26 -32.38 6.56
CA GLY A 449 24.61 -31.81 6.64
C GLY A 449 24.88 -30.96 7.89
N LEU A 450 23.90 -30.71 8.76
CA LEU A 450 24.10 -30.14 10.11
C LEU A 450 23.17 -30.81 11.12
N SER A 451 23.48 -30.63 12.41
CA SER A 451 22.71 -31.08 13.57
C SER A 451 22.25 -29.89 14.42
N GLU A 452 21.25 -30.11 15.27
CA GLU A 452 20.81 -29.12 16.26
C GLU A 452 21.94 -28.77 17.23
N GLY A 453 22.20 -27.47 17.40
CA GLY A 453 23.28 -26.94 18.24
C GLY A 453 24.63 -26.75 17.53
N ASP A 454 24.79 -27.21 16.28
CA ASP A 454 25.99 -26.95 15.48
C ASP A 454 26.19 -25.43 15.30
N THR A 455 27.45 -25.00 15.26
CA THR A 455 27.82 -23.59 15.11
C THR A 455 28.41 -23.35 13.73
N VAL A 456 27.93 -22.32 13.04
CA VAL A 456 28.39 -21.89 11.71
C VAL A 456 28.90 -20.45 11.76
N LEU A 457 29.80 -20.10 10.83
CA LEU A 457 30.48 -18.81 10.75
C LEU A 457 29.93 -17.94 9.62
N ILE A 458 29.39 -16.77 9.97
CA ILE A 458 28.99 -15.71 9.05
C ILE A 458 30.18 -14.74 8.88
N PRO A 459 30.67 -14.49 7.65
CA PRO A 459 31.78 -13.55 7.43
C PRO A 459 31.36 -12.09 7.62
N VAL A 460 32.03 -11.35 8.49
CA VAL A 460 31.82 -9.89 8.62
C VAL A 460 32.78 -9.14 7.69
N ILE A 461 32.23 -8.35 6.78
CA ILE A 461 33.02 -7.41 5.96
C ILE A 461 33.31 -6.12 6.73
N VAL A 462 34.51 -6.01 7.31
CA VAL A 462 34.97 -4.78 7.97
C VAL A 462 35.56 -3.82 6.94
N SER A 463 34.76 -2.84 6.51
CA SER A 463 35.21 -1.78 5.58
C SER A 463 36.13 -0.76 6.27
N THR A 464 37.45 -0.99 6.20
CA THR A 464 38.45 0.02 6.59
C THR A 464 38.44 1.21 5.62
N SER A 465 37.98 2.37 6.09
CA SER A 465 38.07 3.64 5.36
C SER A 465 39.49 4.21 5.43
N THR A 466 40.19 4.23 4.30
CA THR A 466 41.52 4.84 4.21
C THR A 466 41.42 6.37 4.20
N THR A 467 41.66 7.01 5.36
CA THR A 467 41.79 8.47 5.44
C THR A 467 43.07 8.93 4.75
N THR A 468 42.97 9.42 3.52
CA THR A 468 44.07 10.13 2.84
C THR A 468 44.32 11.48 3.51
N THR A 469 45.27 11.53 4.44
CA THR A 469 45.75 12.79 5.03
C THR A 469 46.47 13.62 3.96
N GLN A 470 45.74 14.54 3.33
CA GLN A 470 46.29 15.49 2.37
C GLN A 470 47.20 16.50 3.08
N MET A 471 48.51 16.27 2.99
CA MET A 471 49.52 17.08 3.67
C MET A 471 49.68 18.45 3.00
N GLY A 472 49.01 19.48 3.54
CA GLY A 472 49.06 20.85 3.03
C GLY A 472 50.45 21.49 3.16
N GLY A 473 51.01 21.99 2.06
CA GLY A 473 52.34 22.61 2.04
C GLY A 473 52.35 24.03 2.59
N MET A 474 53.21 24.28 3.59
CA MET A 474 53.48 25.63 4.11
C MET A 474 54.64 26.31 3.36
N MET A 475 54.31 27.27 2.50
CA MET A 475 55.16 28.36 2.00
C MET A 475 54.20 29.53 1.68
N GLY A 476 54.47 30.81 1.94
CA GLY A 476 55.65 31.42 2.56
C GLY A 476 56.01 32.75 1.88
N GLY A 477 55.56 33.89 2.42
CA GLY A 477 56.20 35.19 2.19
C GLY A 477 55.51 36.21 1.27
N MET A 478 54.95 37.26 1.90
CA MET A 478 55.36 38.65 1.73
C MET A 478 55.12 39.39 0.39
N GLY A 479 54.06 40.23 0.37
CA GLY A 479 54.21 41.67 0.15
C GLY A 479 53.70 42.27 -1.18
N GLY A 480 52.99 43.41 -1.08
CA GLY A 480 52.81 44.35 -2.19
C GLY A 480 51.46 45.09 -2.23
N MET A 481 51.50 46.40 -1.92
CA MET A 481 50.70 47.52 -2.48
C MET A 481 49.28 47.21 -3.04
N GLY A 482 48.21 47.87 -2.63
CA GLY A 482 48.09 49.31 -2.30
C GLY A 482 47.25 50.00 -3.39
N GLY A 483 46.05 50.46 -3.04
CA GLY A 483 45.05 50.94 -4.03
C GLY A 483 43.79 51.48 -3.37
N ASP A 484 43.91 52.67 -2.78
CA ASP A 484 42.82 53.49 -2.25
C ASP A 484 41.97 54.09 -3.39
N PHE A 485 40.64 53.96 -3.31
CA PHE A 485 39.59 54.79 -3.96
C PHE A 485 38.20 54.20 -3.55
N GLY A 486 37.19 54.94 -3.10
CA GLY A 486 37.08 56.39 -2.84
C GLY A 486 35.89 57.03 -3.56
N GLY A 487 34.72 57.09 -2.90
CA GLY A 487 33.49 57.75 -3.41
C GLY A 487 32.68 56.89 -4.40
N GLY A 488 31.35 56.98 -4.49
CA GLY A 488 30.41 57.99 -3.98
C GLY A 488 29.81 58.79 -5.14
N GLY A 489 28.51 58.64 -5.44
CA GLY A 489 27.92 59.28 -6.61
C GLY A 489 26.45 58.95 -6.89
N ASN A 490 25.55 59.60 -6.15
CA ASN A 490 24.13 59.70 -6.53
C ASN A 490 23.97 60.53 -7.81
N PHE A 491 23.26 60.02 -8.82
CA PHE A 491 22.73 60.81 -9.94
C PHE A 491 21.27 60.46 -10.21
N GLY A 492 20.40 61.45 -10.02
CA GLY A 492 19.04 61.47 -10.55
C GLY A 492 18.90 62.46 -11.69
N GLY A 493 17.82 62.33 -12.46
CA GLY A 493 17.44 63.19 -13.58
C GLY A 493 17.18 62.38 -14.86
N GLY A 494 16.12 62.65 -15.64
CA GLY A 494 15.03 63.60 -15.44
C GLY A 494 14.30 63.93 -16.75
N GLY A 495 12.98 64.13 -16.68
CA GLY A 495 12.11 64.56 -17.80
C GLY A 495 11.54 63.44 -18.67
N GLY A 496 10.34 63.54 -19.24
CA GLY A 496 9.29 64.56 -19.06
C GLY A 496 8.37 64.73 -20.28
N PHE A 497 7.04 64.80 -20.06
CA PHE A 497 5.97 65.10 -21.04
C PHE A 497 5.80 64.05 -22.17
N SER A 498 4.68 63.83 -22.88
CA SER A 498 3.31 64.42 -22.95
C SER A 498 2.36 63.34 -23.56
N GLY A 499 1.02 63.35 -23.51
CA GLY A 499 0.03 64.22 -22.84
C GLY A 499 -1.31 64.30 -23.62
N GLY A 500 -2.45 64.12 -22.93
CA GLY A 500 -3.83 64.11 -23.49
C GLY A 500 -4.49 62.72 -23.49
N GLY A 501 -5.82 62.57 -23.36
CA GLY A 501 -6.88 63.55 -23.11
C GLY A 501 -8.27 63.03 -23.53
N GLY A 502 -9.32 63.34 -22.75
CA GLY A 502 -10.74 63.04 -23.06
C GLY A 502 -11.24 61.67 -22.57
N GLY A 503 -12.41 61.51 -21.94
CA GLY A 503 -13.42 62.50 -21.50
C GLY A 503 -14.75 62.40 -22.26
N GLY A 504 -15.78 61.86 -21.61
CA GLY A 504 -17.17 61.74 -22.13
C GLY A 504 -17.41 60.49 -23.00
N GLY A 505 -18.62 59.94 -23.09
CA GLY A 505 -19.87 60.28 -22.38
C GLY A 505 -21.12 59.70 -23.07
N THR A 506 -22.10 59.27 -22.27
CA THR A 506 -23.56 59.26 -22.55
C THR A 506 -24.17 58.54 -23.77
N THR A 507 -25.17 57.70 -23.46
CA THR A 507 -26.52 57.54 -24.10
C THR A 507 -26.76 56.78 -25.43
N ARG A 508 -27.67 55.80 -25.30
CA ARG A 508 -28.87 55.48 -26.14
C ARG A 508 -28.75 55.11 -27.65
N ALA A 509 -29.08 53.84 -27.94
CA ALA A 509 -30.13 53.38 -28.89
C ALA A 509 -30.48 51.92 -28.50
N SER A 510 -31.71 51.39 -28.45
CA SER A 510 -32.99 51.56 -29.18
C SER A 510 -33.10 50.71 -30.47
N PHE A 511 -34.32 50.20 -30.72
CA PHE A 511 -34.79 49.26 -31.76
C PHE A 511 -34.55 47.75 -31.49
N GLY A 512 -35.58 46.88 -31.57
CA GLY A 512 -37.02 47.13 -31.75
C GLY A 512 -37.89 45.87 -31.95
N GLY A 513 -39.22 46.04 -31.93
CA GLY A 513 -40.25 45.06 -32.33
C GLY A 513 -40.59 43.96 -31.29
N GLY A 514 -41.85 43.66 -30.91
CA GLY A 514 -43.15 44.25 -31.27
C GLY A 514 -43.92 43.47 -32.34
N GLY A 515 -44.97 42.72 -31.95
CA GLY A 515 -45.92 42.11 -32.89
C GLY A 515 -46.53 40.78 -32.41
N GLY A 516 -47.68 40.84 -31.74
CA GLY A 516 -48.31 39.69 -31.07
C GLY A 516 -49.13 38.72 -31.92
N ARG A 517 -49.77 37.80 -31.21
CA ARG A 517 -51.13 37.32 -31.49
C ARG A 517 -51.80 36.84 -30.21
#